data_AF-A0A5C5Z9N2-F1
#
_entry.id   AF-A0A5C5Z9N2-F1
#
_cell.length_a   1.000
_cell.length_b   1.000
_cell.length_c   1.000
_cell.angle_alpha   90.00
_cell.angle_beta   90.00
_cell.angle_gamma   90.00
#
_symmetry.space_group_name_H-M   'P 1'
#
loop_
_entity.id
_entity.type
_entity.pdbx_description
1 polymer ?
#
loop_
_entity_poly.entity_id
_entity_poly.type
_entity_poly.pdbx_seq_one_letter_code
_entity_poly.pdbx_strand_id
1 'polypeptide(L)'
;METMNVEQAVFASSDRGSIKGYQLISKSSGLDRASRIELCRWAPTRLPSDNPSHWTLNCFPISNNSFAITRTVLGGPEYSGRGGTEVVTLFLVLRDEQFAAYGFNPIAVARTAMGIGWLRLPLDKSCAQLPPATLPIRSIAESRNSVGKIDDCVVDEVVELLDDSRRVAVGGLDQPLDFVDCLISRMPAESRKCFSFTTGLSASVNRPFQAHFFSSDDSPNKQTLDSQGIQYLSAT
;
A
#
# COMPACT_ATOMS: atom_id res chain seq x y z
N MET A 1 26.37 6.69 4.19
CA MET A 1 25.26 5.71 4.07
C MET A 1 24.93 5.59 2.61
N GLU A 2 25.05 4.39 2.03
CA GLU A 2 24.69 4.19 0.63
C GLU A 2 23.18 4.35 0.44
N THR A 3 22.80 4.96 -0.69
CA THR A 3 21.42 5.26 -1.03
C THR A 3 21.09 4.80 -2.45
N MET A 4 19.79 4.66 -2.72
CA MET A 4 19.22 4.37 -4.03
C MET A 4 18.09 5.36 -4.33
N ASN A 5 17.90 5.68 -5.60
CA ASN A 5 16.80 6.53 -6.05
C ASN A 5 15.66 5.67 -6.58
N VAL A 6 14.45 5.87 -6.04
CA VAL A 6 13.23 5.19 -6.47
C VAL A 6 12.26 6.21 -7.04
N GLU A 7 11.38 5.79 -7.93
CA GLU A 7 10.39 6.70 -8.52
C GLU A 7 9.27 6.98 -7.52
N GLN A 8 8.65 8.16 -7.60
CA GLN A 8 7.52 8.50 -6.75
C GLN A 8 6.38 9.16 -7.53
N ALA A 9 5.18 9.08 -6.99
CA ALA A 9 4.01 9.76 -7.54
C ALA A 9 3.00 10.10 -6.45
N VAL A 10 2.08 11.02 -6.79
CA VAL A 10 0.95 11.40 -5.94
C VAL A 10 -0.31 11.32 -6.78
N PHE A 11 -1.29 10.55 -6.30
CA PHE A 11 -2.64 10.49 -6.84
C PHE A 11 -3.60 11.19 -5.89
N ALA A 12 -4.40 12.09 -6.43
CA ALA A 12 -5.36 12.87 -5.66
C ALA A 12 -6.45 13.43 -6.57
N SER A 13 -7.45 14.09 -5.99
CA SER A 13 -8.50 14.76 -6.76
C SER A 13 -7.96 16.10 -7.27
N SER A 14 -8.09 16.37 -8.56
CA SER A 14 -7.61 17.62 -9.13
C SER A 14 -8.53 18.16 -10.21
N ASP A 15 -8.54 19.48 -10.32
CA ASP A 15 -9.18 20.27 -11.38
C ASP A 15 -8.19 20.75 -12.42
N ARG A 16 -6.91 20.40 -12.26
CA ARG A 16 -5.83 20.88 -13.11
C ARG A 16 -5.81 20.12 -14.42
N GLY A 17 -5.77 20.87 -15.52
CA GLY A 17 -5.71 20.33 -16.87
C GLY A 17 -7.10 20.04 -17.48
N SER A 18 -7.16 19.08 -18.40
CA SER A 18 -8.39 18.77 -19.17
C SER A 18 -9.30 17.73 -18.49
N ILE A 19 -8.85 17.10 -17.41
CA ILE A 19 -9.58 16.03 -16.72
C ILE A 19 -9.85 16.49 -15.29
N LYS A 20 -11.13 16.51 -14.91
CA LYS A 20 -11.55 16.72 -13.52
C LYS A 20 -11.66 15.37 -12.81
N GLY A 21 -11.20 15.32 -11.57
CA GLY A 21 -11.33 14.16 -10.70
C GLY A 21 -9.99 13.54 -10.31
N TYR A 22 -10.04 12.28 -9.91
CA TYR A 22 -8.89 11.56 -9.39
C TYR A 22 -7.88 11.19 -10.48
N GLN A 23 -6.65 11.65 -10.33
CA GLN A 23 -5.56 11.43 -11.27
C GLN A 23 -4.19 11.52 -10.58
N LEU A 24 -3.13 11.11 -11.28
CA LEU A 24 -1.76 11.41 -10.85
C LEU A 24 -1.48 12.90 -11.05
N ILE A 25 -1.40 13.64 -9.95
CA ILE A 25 -1.18 15.09 -9.95
C ILE A 25 0.31 15.46 -9.98
N SER A 26 1.17 14.53 -9.52
CA SER A 26 2.60 14.72 -9.42
C SER A 26 3.30 13.38 -9.65
N LYS A 27 4.43 13.37 -10.35
CA LYS A 27 5.19 12.14 -10.60
C LYS A 27 6.66 12.39 -10.95
N SER A 28 7.49 11.39 -10.69
CA SER A 28 8.86 11.36 -11.20
C SER A 28 8.91 11.04 -12.70
N SER A 29 10.05 11.36 -13.33
CA SER A 29 10.24 11.26 -14.78
C SER A 29 10.47 9.83 -15.27
N GLY A 30 10.90 8.91 -14.41
CA GLY A 30 11.10 7.50 -14.75
C GLY A 30 9.80 6.67 -14.84
N LEU A 31 8.65 7.24 -14.47
CA LEU A 31 7.34 6.60 -14.62
C LEU A 31 6.79 6.80 -16.04
N ASP A 32 6.84 5.71 -16.81
CA ASP A 32 6.33 5.63 -18.18
C ASP A 32 4.79 5.68 -18.26
N ARG A 33 4.22 5.54 -19.45
CA ARG A 33 2.76 5.59 -19.62
C ARG A 33 2.06 4.37 -19.01
N ALA A 34 2.61 3.18 -19.18
CA ALA A 34 2.00 1.94 -18.70
C ALA A 34 1.91 1.93 -17.16
N SER A 35 3.03 2.22 -16.49
CA SER A 35 3.11 2.33 -15.03
C SER A 35 2.08 3.32 -14.51
N ARG A 36 1.96 4.50 -15.13
CA ARG A 36 0.99 5.52 -14.69
C ARG A 36 -0.46 5.06 -14.75
N ILE A 37 -0.86 4.37 -15.82
CA ILE A 37 -2.22 3.82 -15.96
C ILE A 37 -2.50 2.84 -14.83
N GLU A 38 -1.51 2.02 -14.52
CA GLU A 38 -1.63 1.02 -13.47
C GLU A 38 -1.65 1.61 -12.07
N LEU A 39 -0.79 2.58 -11.75
CA LEU A 39 -0.86 3.30 -10.48
C LEU A 39 -2.25 3.93 -10.27
N CYS A 40 -2.83 4.53 -11.33
CA CYS A 40 -4.20 5.06 -11.27
C CYS A 40 -5.26 3.96 -10.99
N ARG A 41 -5.11 2.77 -11.59
CA ARG A 41 -6.01 1.64 -11.37
C ARG A 41 -5.98 1.16 -9.90
N TRP A 42 -4.79 1.13 -9.31
CA TRP A 42 -4.58 0.67 -7.95
C TRP A 42 -4.86 1.72 -6.87
N ALA A 43 -4.84 3.01 -7.19
CA ALA A 43 -5.23 4.03 -6.22
C ALA A 43 -6.73 3.96 -5.89
N PRO A 44 -7.08 3.98 -4.59
CA PRO A 44 -8.45 4.20 -4.18
C PRO A 44 -8.84 5.68 -4.36
N THR A 45 -10.11 5.92 -4.66
CA THR A 45 -10.73 7.25 -4.67
C THR A 45 -11.56 7.52 -3.42
N ARG A 46 -11.62 6.55 -2.49
CA ARG A 46 -12.32 6.62 -1.21
C ARG A 46 -11.65 5.69 -0.19
N LEU A 47 -11.65 6.10 1.07
CA LEU A 47 -11.29 5.24 2.20
C LEU A 47 -12.57 4.68 2.84
N PRO A 48 -12.49 3.56 3.60
CA PRO A 48 -13.65 2.98 4.29
C PRO A 48 -14.13 3.82 5.48
N SER A 49 -13.27 4.73 5.98
CA SER A 49 -13.52 5.59 7.14
C SER A 49 -13.21 7.04 6.82
N ASP A 50 -14.03 7.95 7.32
CA ASP A 50 -13.81 9.40 7.27
C ASP A 50 -12.93 9.91 8.44
N ASN A 51 -12.42 9.00 9.29
CA ASN A 51 -11.51 9.36 10.37
C ASN A 51 -10.20 9.92 9.78
N PRO A 52 -9.80 11.17 10.08
CA PRO A 52 -8.56 11.78 9.58
C PRO A 52 -7.29 11.01 9.94
N SER A 53 -7.34 10.18 10.98
CA SER A 53 -6.23 9.32 11.41
C SER A 53 -6.18 7.99 10.66
N HIS A 54 -7.22 7.64 9.89
CA HIS A 54 -7.25 6.42 9.09
C HIS A 54 -6.34 6.57 7.87
N TRP A 55 -5.54 5.53 7.64
CA TRP A 55 -4.65 5.45 6.49
C TRP A 55 -4.40 3.98 6.14
N THR A 56 -4.05 3.73 4.89
CA THR A 56 -3.75 2.37 4.41
C THR A 56 -2.35 2.30 3.85
N LEU A 57 -1.69 1.15 4.05
CA LEU A 57 -0.49 0.77 3.34
C LEU A 57 -0.83 -0.37 2.38
N ASN A 58 -0.38 -0.24 1.14
CA ASN A 58 -0.63 -1.27 0.13
C ASN A 58 0.66 -1.56 -0.64
N CYS A 59 0.82 -2.80 -1.10
CA CYS A 59 1.89 -3.22 -1.98
C CYS A 59 1.29 -4.02 -3.14
N PHE A 60 1.76 -3.77 -4.36
CA PHE A 60 1.35 -4.54 -5.54
C PHE A 60 2.41 -4.44 -6.65
N PRO A 61 2.55 -5.50 -7.48
CA PRO A 61 3.34 -5.43 -8.70
C PRO A 61 2.68 -4.48 -9.69
N ILE A 62 3.49 -3.79 -10.50
CA ILE A 62 3.01 -2.99 -11.62
C ILE A 62 3.46 -3.60 -12.96
N SER A 63 4.75 -3.81 -13.13
CA SER A 63 5.29 -4.52 -14.29
C SER A 63 6.10 -5.70 -13.82
N ASN A 64 6.57 -6.52 -14.76
CA ASN A 64 7.32 -7.75 -14.46
C ASN A 64 8.48 -7.53 -13.47
N ASN A 65 9.05 -6.31 -13.41
CA ASN A 65 10.22 -6.01 -12.58
C ASN A 65 10.03 -4.73 -11.72
N SER A 66 8.80 -4.34 -11.39
CA SER A 66 8.57 -3.16 -10.56
C SER A 66 7.38 -3.31 -9.63
N PHE A 67 7.52 -2.70 -8.46
CA PHE A 67 6.59 -2.82 -7.34
C PHE A 67 6.23 -1.44 -6.83
N ALA A 68 4.95 -1.23 -6.54
CA ALA A 68 4.47 -0.02 -5.92
C ALA A 68 4.14 -0.27 -4.45
N ILE A 69 4.68 0.58 -3.60
CA ILE A 69 4.33 0.67 -2.18
C ILE A 69 3.62 1.99 -1.99
N THR A 70 2.42 1.93 -1.44
CA THR A 70 1.55 3.09 -1.36
C THR A 70 1.12 3.38 0.05
N ARG A 71 1.03 4.65 0.39
CA ARG A 71 0.32 5.13 1.57
C ARG A 71 -0.86 5.98 1.13
N THR A 72 -2.07 5.56 1.48
CA THR A 72 -3.28 6.36 1.24
C THR A 72 -3.73 7.00 2.55
N VAL A 73 -4.00 8.29 2.51
CA VAL A 73 -4.48 9.08 3.65
C VAL A 73 -5.66 9.95 3.23
N LEU A 74 -6.40 10.45 4.21
CA LEU A 74 -7.24 11.62 4.01
C LEU A 74 -6.38 12.89 3.93
N GLY A 75 -6.66 13.72 2.93
CA GLY A 75 -6.01 14.98 2.63
C GLY A 75 -6.79 16.18 3.15
N GLY A 76 -6.69 17.30 2.42
CA GLY A 76 -7.48 18.49 2.70
C GLY A 76 -8.91 18.38 2.18
N PRO A 77 -9.68 19.49 2.21
CA PRO A 77 -11.01 19.55 1.60
C PRO A 77 -10.96 19.13 0.13
N GLU A 78 -11.90 18.28 -0.30
CA GLU A 78 -12.00 17.86 -1.69
C GLU A 78 -12.39 19.06 -2.56
N TYR A 79 -11.69 19.21 -3.69
CA TYR A 79 -11.94 20.28 -4.66
C TYR A 79 -13.40 20.36 -5.14
N SER A 80 -14.12 19.23 -5.14
CA SER A 80 -15.47 19.10 -5.69
C SER A 80 -16.52 20.04 -5.09
N GLY A 81 -16.20 20.73 -3.99
CA GLY A 81 -17.11 21.65 -3.29
C GLY A 81 -18.25 20.94 -2.56
N ARG A 82 -18.25 19.60 -2.54
CA ARG A 82 -19.29 18.76 -1.93
C ARG A 82 -19.04 18.45 -0.45
N GLY A 83 -18.06 19.11 0.17
CA GLY A 83 -17.77 18.96 1.61
C GLY A 83 -17.12 17.63 2.00
N GLY A 84 -16.59 16.87 1.04
CA GLY A 84 -15.82 15.64 1.30
C GLY A 84 -14.35 15.93 1.61
N THR A 85 -13.67 14.94 2.19
CA THR A 85 -12.22 14.97 2.37
C THR A 85 -11.55 14.30 1.18
N GLU A 86 -10.54 14.96 0.61
CA GLU A 86 -9.78 14.40 -0.51
C GLU A 86 -9.05 13.12 -0.09
N VAL A 87 -9.06 12.09 -0.93
CA VAL A 87 -8.19 10.92 -0.72
C VAL A 87 -6.87 11.14 -1.45
N VAL A 88 -5.75 10.95 -0.76
CA VAL A 88 -4.41 11.15 -1.33
C VAL A 88 -3.63 9.86 -1.22
N THR A 89 -3.16 9.34 -2.36
CA THR A 89 -2.29 8.17 -2.41
C THR A 89 -0.89 8.58 -2.82
N LEU A 90 0.08 8.32 -1.95
CA LEU A 90 1.50 8.52 -2.17
C LEU A 90 2.10 7.20 -2.64
N PHE A 91 2.91 7.23 -3.69
CA PHE A 91 3.55 6.05 -4.26
C PHE A 91 5.06 6.13 -4.14
N LEU A 92 5.66 5.00 -3.81
CA LEU A 92 7.04 4.69 -4.14
C LEU A 92 7.06 3.50 -5.08
N VAL A 93 7.81 3.61 -6.17
CA VAL A 93 7.95 2.57 -7.18
C VAL A 93 9.40 2.12 -7.22
N LEU A 94 9.61 0.86 -6.87
CA LEU A 94 10.90 0.20 -6.79
C LEU A 94 11.05 -0.78 -7.94
N ARG A 95 12.23 -0.82 -8.54
CA ARG A 95 12.65 -1.92 -9.42
C ARG A 95 13.03 -3.15 -8.59
N ASP A 96 13.08 -4.30 -9.25
CA ASP A 96 13.43 -5.58 -8.61
C ASP A 96 14.72 -5.50 -7.75
N GLU A 97 15.82 -5.01 -8.32
CA GLU A 97 17.11 -4.85 -7.62
C GLU A 97 17.00 -3.95 -6.37
N GLN A 98 16.16 -2.93 -6.43
CA GLN A 98 15.95 -1.97 -5.33
C GLN A 98 15.11 -2.60 -4.24
N PHE A 99 14.10 -3.39 -4.61
CA PHE A 99 13.25 -4.08 -3.64
C PHE A 99 13.97 -5.28 -3.00
N ALA A 100 14.86 -5.95 -3.76
CA ALA A 100 15.74 -6.99 -3.28
C ALA A 100 16.69 -6.50 -2.17
N ALA A 101 17.14 -5.24 -2.22
CA ALA A 101 17.95 -4.63 -1.15
C ALA A 101 17.22 -4.60 0.22
N TYR A 102 15.89 -4.65 0.18
CA TYR A 102 15.01 -4.74 1.36
C TYR A 102 14.49 -6.17 1.60
N GLY A 103 15.06 -7.19 0.93
CA GLY A 103 14.62 -8.58 1.06
C GLY A 103 13.18 -8.82 0.60
N PHE A 104 12.70 -7.99 -0.34
CA PHE A 104 11.31 -7.95 -0.79
C PHE A 104 10.32 -7.71 0.36
N ASN A 105 10.71 -6.95 1.39
CA ASN A 105 9.85 -6.57 2.50
C ASN A 105 9.28 -5.14 2.29
N PRO A 106 8.01 -5.00 1.87
CA PRO A 106 7.39 -3.70 1.65
C PRO A 106 7.15 -2.91 2.94
N ILE A 107 6.98 -3.57 4.08
CA ILE A 107 6.83 -2.90 5.38
C ILE A 107 8.14 -2.20 5.77
N ALA A 108 9.29 -2.85 5.56
CA ALA A 108 10.60 -2.26 5.82
C ALA A 108 10.87 -1.02 4.94
N VAL A 109 10.51 -1.07 3.66
CA VAL A 109 10.57 0.10 2.75
C VAL A 109 9.64 1.20 3.24
N ALA A 110 8.38 0.89 3.54
CA ALA A 110 7.39 1.86 3.96
C ALA A 110 7.78 2.57 5.27
N ARG A 111 8.22 1.81 6.30
CA ARG A 111 8.69 2.38 7.56
C ARG A 111 9.88 3.31 7.34
N THR A 112 10.85 2.90 6.53
CA THR A 112 12.00 3.74 6.17
C THR A 112 11.55 5.03 5.48
N ALA A 113 10.71 4.92 4.46
CA ALA A 113 10.19 6.04 3.68
C ALA A 113 9.34 7.01 4.53
N MET A 114 8.52 6.50 5.45
CA MET A 114 7.75 7.34 6.39
C MET A 114 8.66 8.05 7.40
N GLY A 115 9.71 7.37 7.86
CA GLY A 115 10.72 7.92 8.77
C GLY A 115 11.44 9.12 8.17
N ILE A 116 11.87 9.02 6.91
CA ILE A 116 12.58 10.10 6.19
C ILE A 116 11.68 11.07 5.42
N GLY A 117 10.36 10.81 5.38
CA GLY A 117 9.35 11.77 4.92
C GLY A 117 8.78 11.57 3.51
N TRP A 118 9.24 10.58 2.74
CA TRP A 118 8.76 10.35 1.36
C TRP A 118 7.31 9.86 1.26
N LEU A 119 6.81 9.19 2.29
CA LEU A 119 5.39 8.78 2.39
C LEU A 119 4.60 9.68 3.35
N ARG A 120 4.97 10.96 3.47
CA ARG A 120 4.18 11.98 4.18
C ARG A 120 3.38 12.81 3.19
N LEU A 121 2.20 13.26 3.62
CA LEU A 121 1.35 14.12 2.79
C LEU A 121 2.13 15.40 2.44
N PRO A 122 2.32 15.72 1.14
CA PRO A 122 3.04 16.92 0.75
C PRO A 122 2.26 18.17 1.16
N LEU A 123 2.98 19.18 1.65
CA LEU A 123 2.42 20.49 1.98
C LEU A 123 1.98 21.25 0.72
N ASP A 124 2.73 21.09 -0.36
CA ASP A 124 2.43 21.67 -1.66
C ASP A 124 2.26 20.57 -2.73
N LYS A 125 1.08 20.56 -3.34
CA LYS A 125 0.69 19.67 -4.43
C LYS A 125 0.80 20.35 -5.80
N SER A 126 1.42 21.54 -5.85
CA SER A 126 1.43 22.36 -7.05
C SER A 126 2.33 21.81 -8.15
N CYS A 127 3.34 21.04 -7.78
CA CYS A 127 4.38 20.56 -8.66
C CYS A 127 3.94 19.30 -9.43
N ALA A 128 3.89 19.38 -10.76
CA ALA A 128 3.56 18.24 -11.61
C ALA A 128 4.69 17.20 -11.70
N GLN A 129 5.94 17.62 -11.49
CA GLN A 129 7.12 16.78 -11.65
C GLN A 129 7.90 16.67 -10.34
N LEU A 130 7.99 15.46 -9.79
CA LEU A 130 8.74 15.18 -8.57
C LEU A 130 10.15 14.71 -8.91
N PRO A 131 11.18 15.05 -8.10
CA PRO A 131 12.43 14.33 -8.15
C PRO A 131 12.21 12.86 -7.76
N PRO A 132 13.08 11.92 -8.13
CA PRO A 132 13.10 10.59 -7.51
C PRO A 132 13.24 10.70 -5.98
N ALA A 133 12.67 9.75 -5.24
CA ALA A 133 12.84 9.65 -3.79
C ALA A 133 14.14 8.90 -3.49
N THR A 134 14.93 9.41 -2.54
CA THR A 134 16.19 8.78 -2.14
C THR A 134 15.98 7.93 -0.88
N LEU A 135 16.15 6.62 -1.00
CA LEU A 135 16.08 5.67 0.10
C LEU A 135 17.49 5.18 0.49
N PRO A 136 17.77 4.92 1.78
CA PRO A 136 18.92 4.12 2.18
C PRO A 136 18.86 2.71 1.54
N ILE A 137 20.00 2.08 1.25
CA ILE A 137 20.01 0.69 0.74
C ILE A 137 19.54 -0.32 1.80
N ARG A 138 19.68 0.02 3.09
CA ARG A 138 19.25 -0.81 4.22
C ARG A 138 18.12 -0.15 4.98
N SER A 139 17.18 -0.94 5.49
CA SER A 139 16.16 -0.42 6.41
C SER A 139 16.82 0.28 7.59
N ILE A 140 16.40 1.51 7.87
CA ILE A 140 16.80 2.24 9.07
C ILE A 140 15.78 2.06 10.20
N ALA A 141 14.59 1.56 9.87
CA ALA A 141 13.58 1.23 10.86
C ALA A 141 13.95 -0.12 11.45
N GLU A 142 14.20 -0.15 12.76
CA GLU A 142 14.26 -1.41 13.50
C GLU A 142 12.92 -2.13 13.34
N SER A 143 12.99 -3.43 13.08
CA SER A 143 11.83 -4.30 13.24
C SER A 143 11.38 -4.12 14.69
N ARG A 144 10.24 -3.48 14.90
CA ARG A 144 9.66 -3.44 16.24
C ARG A 144 9.38 -4.88 16.60
N ASN A 145 9.99 -5.38 17.67
CA ASN A 145 9.48 -6.57 18.33
C ASN A 145 8.03 -6.23 18.67
N SER A 146 7.09 -6.83 17.92
CA SER A 146 5.67 -6.55 18.00
C SER A 146 5.23 -6.62 19.46
N VAL A 147 4.73 -5.50 19.99
CA VAL A 147 4.30 -5.39 21.39
C VAL A 147 2.96 -6.11 21.61
N GLY A 148 2.29 -6.51 20.52
CA GLY A 148 1.10 -7.37 20.54
C GLY A 148 1.44 -8.85 20.30
N LYS A 149 0.61 -9.74 20.86
CA LYS A 149 0.61 -11.16 20.51
C LYS A 149 0.06 -11.31 19.09
N ILE A 150 0.93 -11.51 18.12
CA ILE A 150 0.54 -12.05 16.82
C ILE A 150 0.29 -13.55 17.03
N ASP A 151 -0.87 -14.05 16.61
CA ASP A 151 -1.15 -15.49 16.65
C ASP A 151 -0.41 -16.20 15.51
N ASP A 152 0.62 -16.96 15.87
CA ASP A 152 1.45 -17.69 14.92
C ASP A 152 0.63 -18.67 14.08
N CYS A 153 -0.42 -19.28 14.63
CA CYS A 153 -1.28 -20.22 13.91
C CYS A 153 -2.03 -19.54 12.77
N VAL A 154 -2.55 -18.33 13.00
CA VAL A 154 -3.26 -17.55 11.97
C VAL A 154 -2.29 -17.10 10.88
N VAL A 155 -1.06 -16.73 11.25
CA VAL A 155 -0.04 -16.35 10.25
C VAL A 155 0.32 -17.56 9.38
N ASP A 156 0.52 -18.74 9.96
CA ASP A 156 0.84 -19.96 9.20
C ASP A 156 -0.31 -20.37 8.27
N GLU A 157 -1.57 -20.30 8.74
CA GLU A 157 -2.75 -20.55 7.89
C GLU A 157 -2.80 -19.57 6.70
N VAL A 158 -2.47 -18.30 6.91
CA VAL A 158 -2.39 -17.31 5.83
C VAL A 158 -1.29 -17.67 4.83
N VAL A 159 -0.11 -18.12 5.28
CA VAL A 159 0.97 -18.57 4.37
C VAL A 159 0.49 -19.75 3.53
N GLU A 160 -0.11 -20.77 4.15
CA GLU A 160 -0.60 -21.96 3.45
C GLU A 160 -1.64 -21.58 2.37
N LEU A 161 -2.59 -20.70 2.71
CA LEU A 161 -3.59 -20.23 1.74
C LEU A 161 -2.96 -19.47 0.57
N LEU A 162 -1.95 -18.64 0.83
CA LEU A 162 -1.25 -17.88 -0.21
C LEU A 162 -0.40 -18.78 -1.11
N ASP A 163 0.26 -19.80 -0.55
CA ASP A 163 1.02 -20.80 -1.31
C ASP A 163 0.10 -21.63 -2.22
N ASP A 164 -1.13 -21.90 -1.78
CA ASP A 164 -2.22 -22.47 -2.58
C ASP A 164 -2.82 -21.48 -3.61
N SER A 165 -2.22 -20.30 -3.79
CA SER A 165 -2.70 -19.23 -4.67
C SER A 165 -4.11 -18.71 -4.36
N ARG A 166 -4.58 -18.87 -3.11
CA ARG A 166 -5.87 -18.34 -2.67
C ARG A 166 -5.75 -16.88 -2.27
N ARG A 167 -6.88 -16.17 -2.34
CA ARG A 167 -7.00 -14.81 -1.82
C ARG A 167 -7.55 -14.87 -0.40
N VAL A 168 -7.01 -14.05 0.49
CA VAL A 168 -7.32 -14.09 1.92
C VAL A 168 -7.65 -12.71 2.47
N ALA A 169 -8.52 -12.67 3.46
CA ALA A 169 -8.83 -11.50 4.26
C ALA A 169 -8.68 -11.87 5.74
N VAL A 170 -7.92 -11.09 6.49
CA VAL A 170 -7.77 -11.26 7.94
C VAL A 170 -8.39 -10.05 8.61
N GLY A 171 -9.32 -10.26 9.53
CA GLY A 171 -9.96 -9.19 10.29
C GLY A 171 -9.75 -9.31 11.80
N GLY A 172 -9.96 -8.19 12.51
CA GLY A 172 -9.78 -8.11 13.96
C GLY A 172 -8.32 -7.93 14.37
N LEU A 173 -7.48 -7.32 13.52
CA LEU A 173 -6.08 -7.09 13.81
C LEU A 173 -5.88 -5.78 14.59
N ASP A 174 -5.18 -5.81 15.71
CA ASP A 174 -4.79 -4.59 16.41
C ASP A 174 -3.71 -3.81 15.66
N GLN A 175 -2.77 -4.53 15.02
CA GLN A 175 -1.63 -3.97 14.30
C GLN A 175 -1.45 -4.65 12.94
N PRO A 176 -2.26 -4.28 11.92
CA PRO A 176 -2.22 -4.93 10.60
C PRO A 176 -0.82 -4.93 9.96
N LEU A 177 -0.04 -3.86 10.14
CA LEU A 177 1.30 -3.77 9.55
C LEU A 177 2.30 -4.73 10.19
N ASP A 178 2.19 -4.95 11.50
CA ASP A 178 3.09 -5.84 12.22
C ASP A 178 2.72 -7.31 11.92
N PHE A 179 1.43 -7.60 11.75
CA PHE A 179 0.96 -8.89 11.21
C PHE A 179 1.54 -9.15 9.81
N VAL A 180 1.46 -8.18 8.91
CA VAL A 180 2.01 -8.31 7.54
C VAL A 180 3.52 -8.49 7.55
N ASP A 181 4.24 -7.76 8.39
CA ASP A 181 5.70 -7.90 8.54
C ASP A 181 6.08 -9.31 9.03
N CYS A 182 5.34 -9.85 10.01
CA CYS A 182 5.48 -11.22 10.48
C CYS A 182 5.21 -12.23 9.36
N LEU A 183 4.11 -12.07 8.63
CA LEU A 183 3.76 -12.90 7.48
C LEU A 183 4.87 -12.93 6.42
N ILE A 184 5.35 -11.76 6.00
CA ILE A 184 6.43 -11.63 5.00
C ILE A 184 7.69 -12.36 5.47
N SER A 185 8.01 -12.30 6.77
CA SER A 185 9.19 -12.97 7.31
C SER A 185 9.13 -14.50 7.16
N ARG A 186 7.93 -15.09 7.13
CA ARG A 186 7.69 -16.54 6.93
C ARG A 186 7.61 -16.95 5.47
N MET A 187 7.26 -16.03 4.57
CA MET A 187 7.18 -16.32 3.15
C MET A 187 8.58 -16.52 2.53
N PRO A 188 8.74 -17.47 1.58
CA PRO A 188 9.93 -17.55 0.73
C PRO A 188 10.16 -16.27 -0.08
N ALA A 189 11.42 -15.93 -0.38
CA ALA A 189 11.77 -14.70 -1.10
C ALA A 189 11.07 -14.55 -2.46
N GLU A 190 10.88 -15.66 -3.19
CA GLU A 190 10.18 -15.65 -4.49
C GLU A 190 8.69 -15.32 -4.33
N SER A 191 8.03 -15.86 -3.30
CA SER A 191 6.62 -15.54 -3.01
C SER A 191 6.43 -14.08 -2.62
N ARG A 192 7.41 -13.46 -1.93
CA ARG A 192 7.36 -12.03 -1.55
C ARG A 192 7.35 -11.10 -2.75
N LYS A 193 8.04 -11.46 -3.85
CA LYS A 193 8.05 -10.64 -5.08
C LYS A 193 6.65 -10.45 -5.64
N CYS A 194 5.87 -11.52 -5.71
CA CYS A 194 4.53 -11.47 -6.28
C CYS A 194 3.45 -11.06 -5.28
N PHE A 195 3.81 -10.87 -4.01
CA PHE A 195 2.85 -10.64 -2.94
C PHE A 195 2.19 -9.27 -3.03
N SER A 196 0.86 -9.24 -3.16
CA SER A 196 0.07 -8.02 -3.16
C SER A 196 -0.90 -7.98 -1.99
N PHE A 197 -0.92 -6.85 -1.27
CA PHE A 197 -1.82 -6.68 -0.13
C PHE A 197 -2.28 -5.24 0.07
N THR A 198 -3.31 -5.11 0.90
CA THR A 198 -3.79 -3.85 1.46
C THR A 198 -4.02 -3.97 2.96
N THR A 199 -3.73 -2.91 3.71
CA THR A 199 -4.18 -2.75 5.09
C THR A 199 -5.37 -1.80 5.15
N GLY A 200 -6.60 -2.33 5.08
CA GLY A 200 -7.83 -1.57 5.30
C GLY A 200 -8.67 -1.26 4.06
N LEU A 201 -8.17 -1.40 2.82
CA LEU A 201 -9.04 -1.18 1.66
C LEU A 201 -10.03 -2.33 1.45
N SER A 202 -11.29 -1.96 1.16
CA SER A 202 -12.30 -2.93 0.75
C SER A 202 -11.90 -3.64 -0.54
N ALA A 203 -12.29 -4.92 -0.65
CA ALA A 203 -12.06 -5.72 -1.84
C ALA A 203 -12.68 -5.08 -3.09
N SER A 204 -11.95 -5.15 -4.21
CA SER A 204 -12.37 -4.57 -5.48
C SER A 204 -11.86 -5.41 -6.64
N VAL A 205 -12.73 -5.68 -7.61
CA VAL A 205 -12.39 -6.38 -8.86
C VAL A 205 -11.29 -5.64 -9.64
N ASN A 206 -11.26 -4.31 -9.56
CA ASN A 206 -10.25 -3.50 -10.24
C ASN A 206 -8.88 -3.57 -9.56
N ARG A 207 -8.82 -3.97 -8.29
CA ARG A 207 -7.62 -4.06 -7.44
C ARG A 207 -7.57 -5.43 -6.78
N PRO A 208 -7.20 -6.48 -7.53
CA PRO A 208 -7.25 -7.85 -7.06
C PRO A 208 -6.08 -8.17 -6.12
N PHE A 209 -6.01 -7.52 -4.96
CA PHE A 209 -5.03 -7.85 -3.92
C PHE A 209 -5.17 -9.32 -3.52
N GLN A 210 -4.04 -9.99 -3.28
CA GLN A 210 -4.02 -11.36 -2.76
C GLN A 210 -4.44 -11.41 -1.29
N ALA A 211 -4.01 -10.43 -0.49
CA ALA A 211 -4.34 -10.36 0.92
C ALA A 211 -4.96 -9.02 1.34
N HIS A 212 -5.97 -9.09 2.20
CA HIS A 212 -6.58 -7.93 2.84
C HIS A 212 -6.41 -8.04 4.36
N PHE A 213 -5.87 -7.00 4.98
CA PHE A 213 -5.68 -6.96 6.43
C PHE A 213 -6.50 -5.83 7.02
N PHE A 214 -7.48 -6.18 7.84
CA PHE A 214 -8.44 -5.26 8.43
C PHE A 214 -8.16 -5.10 9.92
N SER A 215 -8.12 -3.85 10.37
CA SER A 215 -8.00 -3.56 11.80
C SER A 215 -9.28 -3.95 12.55
N SER A 216 -9.23 -4.00 13.88
CA SER A 216 -10.41 -4.24 14.72
C SER A 216 -11.53 -3.21 14.52
N ASP A 217 -11.19 -2.00 14.08
CA ASP A 217 -12.15 -0.93 13.76
C ASP A 217 -12.74 -1.07 12.35
N ASP A 218 -12.13 -1.88 11.48
CA ASP A 218 -12.59 -2.08 10.12
C ASP A 218 -13.66 -3.18 10.08
N SER A 219 -14.78 -2.89 9.41
CA SER A 219 -15.86 -3.88 9.18
C SER A 219 -15.85 -4.33 7.72
N PRO A 220 -15.14 -5.42 7.36
CA PRO A 220 -15.12 -5.89 5.99
C PRO A 220 -16.50 -6.40 5.56
N ASN A 221 -16.91 -6.03 4.35
CA ASN A 221 -18.14 -6.55 3.75
C ASN A 221 -17.92 -8.01 3.31
N LYS A 222 -18.31 -8.96 4.16
CA LYS A 222 -18.15 -10.41 3.92
C LYS A 222 -18.79 -10.88 2.60
N GLN A 223 -19.96 -10.36 2.23
CA GLN A 223 -20.60 -10.70 0.95
C GLN A 223 -19.73 -10.28 -0.26
N THR A 224 -19.02 -9.16 -0.15
CA THR A 224 -18.09 -8.69 -1.19
C THR A 224 -16.82 -9.56 -1.25
N LEU A 225 -16.37 -10.09 -0.12
CA LEU A 225 -15.25 -11.03 -0.06
C LEU A 225 -15.64 -12.37 -0.70
N ASP A 226 -16.78 -12.93 -0.30
CA ASP A 226 -17.29 -14.22 -0.77
C ASP A 226 -17.52 -14.21 -2.29
N SER A 227 -18.15 -13.16 -2.81
CA SER A 227 -18.40 -13.00 -4.26
C SER A 227 -17.11 -12.86 -5.10
N GLN A 228 -15.98 -12.58 -4.47
CA GLN A 228 -14.66 -12.50 -5.11
C GLN A 228 -13.75 -13.70 -4.77
N GLY A 229 -14.28 -14.71 -4.08
CA GLY A 229 -13.53 -15.90 -3.66
C GLY A 229 -12.41 -15.61 -2.66
N ILE A 230 -12.60 -14.60 -1.80
CA ILE A 230 -11.62 -14.23 -0.77
C ILE A 230 -11.98 -14.92 0.54
N GLN A 231 -11.12 -15.80 1.04
CA GLN A 231 -11.32 -16.53 2.29
C GLN A 231 -11.10 -15.61 3.49
N TYR A 232 -12.07 -15.54 4.41
CA TYR A 232 -11.99 -14.70 5.60
C TYR A 232 -11.51 -15.49 6.83
N LEU A 233 -10.49 -14.97 7.53
CA LEU A 233 -9.98 -15.46 8.80
C LEU A 233 -10.17 -14.39 9.89
N SER A 234 -10.46 -14.84 11.11
CA SER A 234 -10.58 -13.96 12.29
C SER A 234 -9.32 -14.10 13.14
N ALA A 235 -8.71 -12.97 13.52
CA ALA A 235 -7.53 -12.95 14.40
C ALA A 235 -7.87 -12.76 15.89
N THR A 236 -9.16 -12.80 16.24
CA THR A 236 -9.73 -12.62 17.60
C THR A 236 -10.16 -13.93 18.22
#